data_AF-A0A974NES2-F1
#
_entry.id   AF-A0A974NES2-F1
#
_cell.length_a   1.000
_cell.length_b   1.000
_cell.length_c   1.000
_cell.angle_alpha   90.00
_cell.angle_beta   90.00
_cell.angle_gamma   90.00
#
_symmetry.space_group_name_H-M   'P 1'
#
loop_
_entity.id
_entity.type
_entity.pdbx_description
1 polymer ?
#
loop_
_entity_poly.entity_id
_entity_poly.type
_entity_poly.pdbx_seq_one_letter_code
_entity_poly.pdbx_strand_id
1 'polypeptide(L)' 'MKKVIFIILISSLLISNLGMAHSGRTDKNGCHRDKSTNTRHCH' A
#
# COMPACT_ATOMS: atom_id res chain seq x y z
N MET A 1 -25.48 -16.35 18.39
CA MET A 1 -24.34 -15.50 18.86
C MET A 1 -22.98 -16.04 18.43
N LYS A 2 -22.57 -17.26 18.81
CA LYS A 2 -21.23 -17.83 18.48
C LYS A 2 -20.91 -17.85 16.97
N LYS A 3 -21.89 -18.17 16.12
CA LYS A 3 -21.74 -18.17 14.64
C LYS A 3 -21.45 -16.78 14.08
N VAL A 4 -22.04 -15.73 14.65
CA VAL A 4 -21.84 -14.34 14.23
C VAL A 4 -20.43 -13.88 14.57
N ILE A 5 -19.96 -14.20 15.78
CA ILE A 5 -18.58 -13.91 16.22
C ILE A 5 -17.56 -14.57 15.28
N PHE A 6 -17.81 -15.81 14.88
CA PHE A 6 -16.92 -16.54 13.97
C PHE A 6 -16.84 -15.91 12.57
N ILE A 7 -17.97 -15.43 12.03
CA ILE A 7 -18.03 -14.75 10.74
C ILE A 7 -17.24 -13.42 10.79
N ILE A 8 -17.39 -12.65 11.87
CA ILE A 8 -16.68 -11.37 12.04
C ILE A 8 -15.16 -11.61 12.10
N LEU A 9 -14.72 -12.63 12.82
CA LEU A 9 -13.30 -13.00 12.93
C LEU A 9 -12.69 -13.41 11.58
N ILE A 10 -13.41 -14.20 10.78
CA ILE A 10 -12.91 -14.60 9.45
C ILE A 10 -12.84 -13.39 8.51
N SER A 11 -13.83 -12.51 8.55
CA SER A 11 -13.88 -11.33 7.69
C SER A 11 -12.71 -10.37 7.94
N SER A 12 -12.32 -10.14 9.20
CA SER A 12 -11.21 -9.24 9.53
C SER A 12 -9.85 -9.76 9.06
N LEU A 13 -9.62 -11.07 9.09
CA LEU A 13 -8.39 -11.68 8.58
C LEU A 13 -8.22 -11.48 7.07
N LEU A 14 -9.32 -11.50 6.31
CA LEU A 14 -9.28 -11.37 4.85
C LEU A 14 -8.91 -9.95 4.38
N ILE A 15 -9.21 -8.92 5.18
CA ILE A 15 -9.02 -7.50 4.82
C ILE A 15 -7.58 -7.03 5.09
N SER A 16 -6.81 -7.78 5.88
CA SER A 16 -5.47 -7.36 6.36
C SER A 16 -4.39 -7.34 5.26
N ASN A 17 -4.68 -7.80 4.05
CA ASN A 17 -3.72 -7.88 2.93
C ASN A 17 -3.78 -6.69 1.96
N LEU A 18 -4.49 -5.61 2.29
CA LEU A 18 -4.50 -4.38 1.49
C LEU A 18 -3.19 -3.60 1.68
N GLY A 19 -2.11 -4.10 1.08
CA GLY A 19 -0.84 -3.37 0.98
C GLY A 19 -0.98 -2.17 0.06
N MET A 20 -1.07 -0.96 0.61
CA MET A 20 -1.02 0.28 -0.16
C MET A 20 0.40 0.48 -0.72
N ALA A 21 0.59 0.16 -2.00
CA ALA A 21 1.85 0.46 -2.68
C ALA A 21 2.03 1.99 -2.78
N HIS A 22 2.93 2.56 -1.96
CA HIS A 22 3.28 3.97 -2.06
C HIS A 22 4.04 4.26 -3.35
N SER A 23 3.50 5.17 -4.17
CA SER A 23 4.19 5.73 -5.34
C SER A 23 5.33 6.65 -4.91
N GLY A 24 6.46 6.66 -5.61
CA GLY A 24 7.59 7.55 -5.32
C GLY A 24 8.92 6.85 -5.08
N ARG A 25 8.99 5.53 -5.25
CA ARG A 25 10.25 4.79 -5.19
C ARG A 25 11.20 5.23 -6.31
N THR A 26 12.48 5.26 -5.97
CA THR A 26 13.60 5.43 -6.89
C THR A 26 13.68 4.26 -7.86
N ASP A 27 13.80 4.55 -9.16
CA ASP A 27 14.00 3.56 -10.21
C ASP A 27 15.40 2.93 -10.14
N LYS A 28 15.64 1.91 -10.96
CA LYS A 28 16.93 1.21 -11.03
C LYS A 28 18.13 2.11 -11.36
N ASN A 29 17.90 3.31 -11.86
CA ASN A 29 18.91 4.29 -12.24
C ASN A 29 19.08 5.39 -11.18
N GLY A 30 18.48 5.28 -10.00
CA GLY A 30 18.58 6.32 -8.97
C GLY A 30 17.59 7.47 -9.15
N CYS A 31 16.63 7.39 -10.08
CA CYS A 31 15.71 8.49 -10.35
C CYS A 31 14.29 8.27 -9.80
N HIS A 32 13.65 9.33 -9.29
CA HIS A 32 12.25 9.34 -8.90
C HIS A 32 11.53 10.57 -9.47
N ARG A 33 10.20 10.48 -9.59
CA ARG A 33 9.34 11.63 -9.93
C ARG A 33 8.82 12.22 -8.63
N ASP A 34 9.15 13.47 -8.36
CA ASP A 34 8.55 14.23 -7.28
C ASP A 34 7.11 14.60 -7.69
N LYS A 35 6.13 14.14 -6.91
CA LYS A 35 4.71 14.41 -7.17
C LYS A 35 4.28 15.82 -6.81
N SER A 36 5.00 16.48 -5.89
CA SER A 36 4.67 17.81 -5.40
C SER A 36 5.06 18.90 -6.39
N THR A 37 6.20 18.74 -7.06
CA THR A 37 6.75 19.68 -8.05
C THR A 37 6.60 19.18 -9.49
N ASN A 38 6.19 17.93 -9.69
CA ASN A 38 6.11 17.25 -10.98
C ASN A 38 7.46 17.20 -11.73
N THR A 39 8.57 17.23 -10.99
CA THR A 39 9.93 17.19 -11.53
C THR A 39 10.54 15.79 -11.39
N ARG A 40 11.52 15.46 -12.24
CA ARG A 40 12.29 14.23 -12.16
C ARG A 40 13.59 14.50 -11.41
N HIS A 41 13.83 13.79 -10.32
CA HIS A 41 15.01 13.87 -9.49
C HIS A 41 15.83 12.62 -9.69
N CYS A 42 17.08 12.75 -10.13
CA CYS A 42 18.03 11.65 -10.18
C CYS A 42 19.06 11.85 -9.09
N HIS A 43 19.32 10.81 -8.31
CA HIS A 43 20.37 10.73 -7.31
C HIS A 43 21.63 10.13 -7.93
#